data_AF-A0A8H7FGG2-F1
#
_entry.id   AF-A0A8H7FGG2-F1
#
_cell.length_a   1.000
_cell.length_b   1.000
_cell.length_c   1.000
_cell.angle_alpha   90.00
_cell.angle_beta   90.00
_cell.angle_gamma   90.00
#
_symmetry.space_group_name_H-M   'P 1'
#
loop_
_entity.id
_entity.type
_entity.pdbx_description
1 polymer ?
#
loop_
_entity_poly.entity_id
_entity_poly.type
_entity_poly.pdbx_seq_one_letter_code
_entity_poly.pdbx_strand_id
1 'polypeptide(L)' 'MPLHRLYTPTGLYSDQDRKDIAAAITDVYKNLPRFYVVVLFIDISTTHYFVSAENQEQFLRISVEHIARQFADEEC' A
#
# COMPACT_ATOMS: atom_id res chain seq x y z
N MET A 1 1.35 -11.03 -8.82
CA MET A 1 2.25 -9.89 -8.62
C MET A 1 1.43 -8.81 -7.95
N PRO A 2 1.23 -8.89 -6.63
CA PRO A 2 0.55 -7.85 -5.88
C PRO A 2 1.41 -6.59 -5.86
N LEU A 3 0.86 -5.48 -6.35
CA LEU A 3 1.48 -4.17 -6.25
C LEU A 3 0.71 -3.34 -5.21
N HIS A 4 1.33 -3.10 -4.07
CA HIS A 4 0.84 -2.25 -3.00
C HIS A 4 1.39 -0.84 -3.17
N ARG A 5 0.50 0.13 -3.20
CA ARG A 5 0.83 1.56 -3.18
C ARG A 5 0.23 2.14 -1.90
N LEU A 6 1.10 2.52 -0.98
CA LEU A 6 0.76 3.16 0.29
C LEU A 6 1.06 4.65 0.13
N TYR A 7 0.01 5.45 0.11
CA TYR A 7 0.11 6.91 0.04
C TYR A 7 0.03 7.48 1.45
N THR A 8 1.06 8.24 1.84
CA THR A 8 1.27 8.72 3.21
C THR A 8 1.75 10.16 3.22
N PRO A 9 1.51 10.93 4.28
CA PRO A 9 2.20 12.20 4.51
C PRO A 9 3.71 12.01 4.47
N THR A 10 4.42 12.98 3.88
CA THR A 10 5.88 13.00 3.88
C THR A 10 6.42 12.95 5.31
N GLY A 11 7.31 12.00 5.58
CA GLY A 11 7.96 11.85 6.89
C GLY A 11 7.15 11.14 7.96
N LEU A 12 5.95 10.61 7.65
CA LEU A 12 5.15 9.85 8.63
C LEU A 12 5.86 8.58 9.12
N TYR A 13 6.55 7.87 8.22
CA TYR A 13 7.23 6.61 8.51
C TYR A 13 8.74 6.75 8.33
N SER A 14 9.51 6.21 9.27
CA SER A 14 10.95 6.05 9.12
C SER A 14 11.29 4.97 8.09
N ASP A 15 12.55 4.93 7.65
CA ASP A 15 13.02 3.87 6.75
C ASP A 15 12.90 2.47 7.38
N GLN A 16 12.99 2.38 8.70
CA GLN A 16 12.82 1.12 9.42
C GLN A 16 11.35 0.69 9.43
N ASP A 17 10.42 1.61 9.72
CA ASP A 17 8.98 1.34 9.67
C ASP A 17 8.57 0.87 8.26
N ARG A 18 9.07 1.56 7.22
CA ARG A 18 8.79 1.21 5.82
C ARG A 18 9.28 -0.22 5.50
N LYS A 19 10.44 -0.63 6.01
CA LYS A 19 10.97 -1.99 5.84
C LYS A 19 10.12 -3.02 6.57
N ASP A 20 9.75 -2.75 7.82
CA ASP A 20 9.01 -3.69 8.66
C ASP A 20 7.57 -3.89 8.12
N ILE A 21 6.92 -2.82 7.67
CA ILE A 21 5.62 -2.87 7.01
C ILE A 21 5.72 -3.66 5.68
N ALA A 22 6.74 -3.40 4.86
CA ALA A 22 6.92 -4.13 3.60
C ALA A 22 7.17 -5.64 3.83
N ALA A 23 7.91 -6.00 4.87
CA ALA A 23 8.12 -7.38 5.28
C ALA A 23 6.80 -8.04 5.71
N ALA A 24 6.03 -7.37 6.57
CA ALA A 24 4.74 -7.85 7.03
C ALA A 24 3.74 -8.06 5.88
N ILE A 25 3.65 -7.11 4.93
CA ILE A 25 2.81 -7.26 3.73
C ILE A 25 3.27 -8.44 2.87
N THR A 26 4.57 -8.61 2.70
CA THR A 26 5.13 -9.75 1.93
C THR A 26 4.74 -11.09 2.54
N ASP A 27 4.72 -11.19 3.87
CA ASP A 27 4.40 -12.42 4.60
C ASP A 27 2.91 -12.81 4.52
N VAL A 28 2.02 -11.88 4.11
CA VAL A 28 0.61 -12.19 3.80
C VAL A 28 0.51 -13.14 2.60
N TYR A 29 1.41 -13.01 1.62
CA TYR A 29 1.37 -13.76 0.36
C TYR A 29 2.17 -15.07 0.43
N LYS A 30 1.79 -15.98 1.33
CA LYS A 30 2.50 -17.24 1.56
C LYS A 30 2.61 -18.17 0.34
N ASN A 31 1.64 -18.08 -0.57
CA ASN A 31 1.52 -18.95 -1.74
C ASN A 31 2.08 -18.32 -3.03
N LEU A 32 2.80 -17.21 -2.94
CA LEU A 32 3.44 -16.54 -4.08
C LEU A 32 4.94 -16.39 -3.81
N PRO A 33 5.78 -16.38 -4.86
CA PRO A 33 7.18 -15.99 -4.70
C PRO A 33 7.29 -14.61 -4.06
N ARG A 34 8.15 -14.45 -3.04
CA ARG A 34 8.28 -13.19 -2.28
C ARG A 34 8.52 -11.97 -3.18
N PHE A 35 9.35 -12.14 -4.22
CA PHE A 35 9.69 -11.06 -5.15
C PHE A 35 8.52 -10.59 -6.04
N TYR A 36 7.37 -11.28 -6.03
CA TYR A 36 6.15 -10.82 -6.69
C TYR A 36 5.41 -9.75 -5.90
N VAL A 37 5.68 -9.63 -4.60
CA VAL A 37 5.04 -8.63 -3.74
C VAL A 37 5.86 -7.36 -3.80
N VAL A 38 5.29 -6.33 -4.41
CA VAL A 38 5.92 -5.02 -4.53
C VAL A 38 5.18 -4.06 -3.61
N VAL A 39 5.91 -3.34 -2.76
CA VAL A 39 5.36 -2.35 -1.84
C VAL A 39 6.03 -1.01 -2.10
N LEU A 40 5.23 -0.01 -2.46
CA LEU A 40 5.66 1.36 -2.71
C LEU A 40 5.10 2.28 -1.64
N PHE A 41 5.98 3.04 -1.00
CA PHE A 41 5.61 4.19 -0.17
C PHE A 41 5.68 5.43 -1.03
N ILE A 42 4.56 6.13 -1.16
CA ILE A 42 4.41 7.33 -1.97
C ILE A 42 4.09 8.48 -1.03
N ASP A 43 5.11 9.31 -0.80
CA ASP A 43 4.95 10.51 0.01
C ASP A 43 4.11 11.55 -0.73
N ILE A 44 3.02 11.98 -0.11
CA ILE A 44 2.12 13.01 -0.60
C ILE A 44 2.18 14.19 0.39
N SER A 45 2.39 15.40 -0.13
CA SER A 45 2.26 16.64 0.65
C SER A 45 0.84 16.75 1.22
N THR A 46 0.72 17.18 2.48
CA THR A 46 -0.58 17.39 3.13
C THR A 46 -1.47 18.39 2.39
N THR A 47 -0.89 19.28 1.59
CA THR A 47 -1.58 20.24 0.72
C THR A 47 -2.16 19.62 -0.57
N HIS A 48 -1.82 18.38 -0.88
CA HIS A 48 -2.24 17.66 -2.10
C HIS A 48 -3.19 16.49 -1.80
N TYR A 49 -3.57 16.30 -0.54
CA TYR A 49 -4.42 15.19 -0.11
C TYR A 49 -5.68 15.73 0.56
N PHE A 50 -6.82 15.55 -0.12
CA PHE A 50 -8.11 16.09 0.31
C PHE A 50 -9.10 14.97 0.62
N VAL A 51 -9.79 15.08 1.76
CA VAL A 51 -10.93 14.25 2.14
C VAL A 51 -12.07 15.18 2.46
N SER A 52 -13.23 15.00 1.82
CA SER A 52 -14.39 15.91 1.95
C SER A 52 -14.06 17.38 1.64
N ALA A 53 -13.18 17.62 0.66
CA ALA A 53 -12.66 18.93 0.28
C ALA A 53 -11.78 19.65 1.33
N GLU A 54 -11.32 18.94 2.36
CA GLU A 54 -10.42 19.45 3.39
C GLU A 54 -9.08 18.72 3.37
N ASN A 55 -7.98 19.43 3.67
CA ASN A 55 -6.66 18.81 3.81
C ASN A 55 -6.61 17.94 5.07
N GLN A 56 -5.91 16.81 4.98
CA GLN A 56 -5.69 15.92 6.11
C GLN A 56 -4.19 15.75 6.37
N GLU A 57 -3.77 15.96 7.63
CA GLU A 57 -2.36 15.83 8.03
C GLU A 57 -1.99 14.38 8.36
N GLN A 58 -2.97 13.57 8.75
CA GLN A 58 -2.79 12.17 9.11
C GLN A 58 -3.65 11.30 8.22
N PHE A 59 -3.01 10.64 7.25
CA PHE A 59 -3.72 9.70 6.38
C PHE A 59 -2.83 8.52 6.00
N LEU A 60 -3.50 7.43 5.64
CA LEU A 60 -2.92 6.30 4.93
C LEU A 60 -3.95 5.82 3.91
N ARG A 61 -3.63 5.94 2.62
CA ARG A 61 -4.46 5.37 1.56
C ARG A 61 -3.70 4.22 0.92
N ILE A 62 -4.35 3.06 0.85
CA ILE A 62 -3.76 1.86 0.25
C ILE A 62 -4.49 1.53 -1.05
N SER A 63 -3.74 1.32 -2.11
CA SER A 63 -4.20 0.74 -3.38
C SER A 63 -3.43 -0.55 -3.62
N VAL A 64 -4.16 -1.64 -3.91
CA VAL A 64 -3.56 -2.94 -4.20
C VAL A 64 -4.04 -3.39 -5.57
N GLU A 65 -3.10 -3.83 -6.39
CA GLU A 65 -3.37 -4.35 -7.72
C GLU A 65 -2.88 -5.79 -7.82
N HIS A 66 -3.78 -6.72 -8.13
CA HIS A 66 -3.45 -8.13 -8.30
C HIS A 66 -3.43 -8.49 -9.79
N ILE A 67 -2.23 -8.56 -10.37
CA ILE A 67 -2.08 -8.80 -11.82
C ILE A 67 -1.99 -10.30 -12.16
N ALA A 68 -1.48 -11.14 -11.23
CA ALA A 68 -1.18 -12.55 -11.54
C ALA A 68 -2.27 -13.55 -11.15
N ARG A 69 -3.31 -13.09 -10.46
CA ARG A 69 -4.42 -13.91 -9.95
C ARG A 69 -5.67 -13.05 -9.98
N GLN A 70 -6.77 -13.64 -10.45
CA GLN A 70 -8.09 -13.11 -10.26
C GLN A 70 -8.64 -13.65 -8.95
N PHE A 71 -9.46 -12.85 -8.27
CA PHE A 71 -10.33 -13.41 -7.24
C PHE A 71 -11.29 -14.39 -7.92
N ALA A 72 -11.69 -15.44 -7.20
CA ALA A 72 -12.77 -16.28 -7.70
C ALA A 72 -13.98 -15.37 -7.92
N ASP A 73 -14.65 -15.51 -9.07
CA ASP A 73 -15.94 -14.87 -9.24
C ASP A 73 -16.84 -15.40 -8.12
N GLU A 74 -17.41 -14.51 -7.31
CA GLU A 74 -18.50 -14.91 -6.44
C GLU A 74 -19.62 -15.40 -7.37
N GLU A 75 -19.99 -16.68 -7.28
CA GLU A 75 -21.20 -17.18 -7.93
C GLU A 75 -22.38 -16.38 -7.35
N CYS A 76 -22.85 -15.39 -8.12
CA CYS A 76 -24.05 -14.60 -7.84
C CYS A 76 -25.32 -15.46 -7.90
#